data_AF-A0A0N1PG05-F1
#
_entry.id   AF-A0A0N1PG05-F1
#
_cell.length_a   1.000
_cell.length_b   1.000
_cell.length_c   1.000
_cell.angle_alpha   90.00
_cell.angle_beta   90.00
_cell.angle_gamma   90.00
#
_symmetry.space_group_name_H-M   'P 1'
#
loop_
_entity.id
_entity.type
_entity.pdbx_description
1 polymer ?
#
loop_
_entity_poly.entity_id
_entity_poly.type
_entity_poly.pdbx_seq_one_letter_code
_entity_poly.pdbx_strand_id
1 'polypeptide(L)'
;MAMSGRDPERVVFNFPIEMVFSSTNVFGWPQLIITVKARNTFGESLRGYAAVLLPPTIGERVISAPLIRPRPATLLGEWLAWLTGRYPELSDPKMLANGKENYLLRTESYGSVVVKMSMVSKDLRKLGYDNQPSVCRNNCRK
;
A
#
# COMPACT_ATOMS: atom_id res chain seq x y z
N MET A 1 20.90 -14.74 -4.03
CA MET A 1 19.71 -15.56 -3.72
C MET A 1 19.45 -15.43 -2.23
N ALA A 2 18.34 -14.82 -1.81
CA ALA A 2 17.98 -14.71 -0.40
C ALA A 2 17.30 -16.01 0.06
N MET A 3 17.79 -16.61 1.14
CA MET A 3 17.22 -17.81 1.77
C MET A 3 16.12 -17.45 2.77
N SER A 4 15.07 -18.28 2.81
CA SER A 4 13.96 -18.19 3.76
C SER A 4 14.39 -18.63 5.17
N GLY A 5 14.07 -17.85 6.20
CA GLY A 5 14.19 -18.28 7.61
C GLY A 5 14.74 -17.25 8.62
N ARG A 6 15.32 -16.13 8.18
CA ARG A 6 15.71 -14.98 9.02
C ARG A 6 15.59 -13.72 8.16
N ASP A 7 14.54 -12.89 8.32
CA ASP A 7 14.20 -11.71 7.48
C ASP A 7 15.43 -10.89 7.02
N PRO A 8 16.03 -11.16 5.85
CA PRO A 8 17.29 -10.56 5.45
C PRO A 8 17.13 -9.28 4.61
N GLU A 9 15.89 -8.86 4.31
CA GLU A 9 15.63 -7.74 3.38
C GLU A 9 14.51 -6.82 3.88
N ARG A 10 14.39 -6.63 5.20
CA ARG A 10 13.51 -5.59 5.75
C ARG A 10 14.15 -4.22 5.51
N VAL A 11 13.63 -3.50 4.53
CA VAL A 11 14.01 -2.10 4.29
C VAL A 11 13.11 -1.20 5.14
N VAL A 12 13.70 -0.45 6.07
CA VAL A 12 12.97 0.51 6.91
C VAL A 12 13.23 1.91 6.38
N PHE A 13 12.22 2.52 5.81
CA PHE A 13 12.25 3.91 5.41
C PHE A 13 11.72 4.78 6.56
N ASN A 14 12.61 5.36 7.35
CA ASN A 14 12.25 6.24 8.47
C ASN A 14 12.26 7.71 8.04
N PHE A 15 11.45 8.05 7.04
CA PHE A 15 11.32 9.42 6.55
C PHE A 15 9.97 10.01 6.99
N PRO A 16 9.94 11.26 7.48
CA PRO A 16 8.69 11.91 7.81
C PRO A 16 7.92 12.24 6.52
N ILE A 17 6.66 11.82 6.47
CA ILE A 17 5.71 12.21 5.41
C ILE A 17 4.55 12.90 6.08
N GLU A 18 4.24 14.11 5.64
CA GLU A 18 3.10 14.88 6.13
C GLU A 18 2.20 15.23 4.96
N MET A 19 0.90 14.99 5.13
CA MET A 19 -0.13 15.30 4.14
C MET A 19 -1.36 15.83 4.85
N VAL A 20 -1.98 16.87 4.29
CA VAL A 20 -3.20 17.48 4.83
C VAL A 20 -4.29 17.39 3.76
N PHE A 21 -5.40 16.75 4.12
CA PHE A 21 -6.56 16.62 3.25
C PHE A 21 -7.73 17.42 3.82
N SER A 22 -8.44 18.13 2.95
CA SER A 22 -9.69 18.82 3.29
C SER A 22 -10.80 18.22 2.43
N SER A 23 -11.81 17.65 3.07
CA SER A 23 -13.00 17.12 2.41
C SER A 23 -14.21 17.31 3.30
N THR A 24 -15.37 17.50 2.67
CA THR A 24 -16.68 17.54 3.34
C THR A 24 -17.33 16.15 3.40
N ASN A 25 -16.78 15.15 2.70
CA ASN A 25 -17.30 13.79 2.64
C ASN A 25 -16.18 12.76 2.83
N VAL A 26 -16.44 11.74 3.65
CA VAL A 26 -15.51 10.62 3.91
C VAL A 26 -15.67 9.45 2.92
N PHE A 27 -16.61 9.55 1.99
CA PHE A 27 -16.82 8.53 0.97
C PHE A 27 -15.57 8.35 0.10
N GLY A 28 -15.10 7.10 -0.02
CA GLY A 28 -13.86 6.81 -0.77
C GLY A 28 -12.60 7.37 -0.10
N TRP A 29 -12.62 7.49 1.23
CA TRP A 29 -11.52 7.95 2.09
C TRP A 29 -10.12 7.63 1.52
N PRO A 30 -9.15 8.56 1.62
CA PRO A 30 -7.90 8.50 0.88
C PRO A 30 -7.18 7.17 1.00
N GLN A 31 -6.66 6.73 -0.14
CA GLN A 31 -5.87 5.52 -0.27
C GLN A 31 -4.45 5.91 -0.68
N LEU A 32 -3.48 5.34 0.03
CA LEU A 32 -2.06 5.47 -0.26
C LEU A 32 -1.63 4.31 -1.15
N ILE A 33 -1.13 4.62 -2.34
CA ILE A 33 -0.55 3.63 -3.25
C ILE A 33 0.97 3.76 -3.20
N ILE A 34 1.64 2.67 -2.81
CA ILE A 34 3.08 2.59 -2.67
C ILE A 34 3.61 1.75 -3.83
N THR A 35 4.54 2.32 -4.61
CA THR A 35 5.23 1.59 -5.68
C THR A 35 6.65 1.32 -5.24
N VAL A 36 7.03 0.05 -5.17
CA VAL A 36 8.39 -0.36 -4.77
C VAL A 36 9.19 -0.72 -6.02
N LYS A 37 10.18 0.11 -6.35
CA LYS A 37 11.16 -0.15 -7.41
C LYS A 37 12.53 -0.40 -6.78
N ALA A 38 13.23 -1.42 -7.26
CA ALA A 38 14.59 -1.73 -6.84
C ALA A 38 15.55 -1.54 -8.01
N ARG A 39 16.66 -0.83 -7.77
CA ARG A 39 17.70 -0.62 -8.76
C ARG A 39 18.59 -1.86 -8.85
N ASN A 40 18.56 -2.54 -9.98
CA ASN A 40 19.47 -3.64 -10.30
C ASN A 40 20.61 -3.15 -11.19
N THR A 41 21.67 -3.96 -11.32
CA THR A 41 22.86 -3.67 -12.14
C THR A 41 22.56 -3.36 -13.60
N PHE A 42 21.43 -3.86 -14.12
CA PHE A 42 20.98 -3.69 -15.51
C PHE A 42 19.79 -2.73 -15.69
N GLY A 43 19.32 -2.06 -14.62
CA GLY A 43 18.20 -1.12 -14.69
C GLY A 43 17.28 -1.13 -13.48
N GLU A 44 16.22 -0.33 -13.54
CA GLU A 44 15.18 -0.29 -12.49
C GLU A 44 14.21 -1.47 -12.66
N SER A 45 14.06 -2.27 -11.60
CA SER A 45 13.15 -3.41 -11.55
C SER A 45 11.97 -3.12 -10.62
N LEU A 46 10.74 -3.17 -11.16
CA LEU A 46 9.53 -3.08 -10.35
C LEU A 46 9.38 -4.33 -9.48
N ARG A 47 9.32 -4.15 -8.16
CA ARG A 47 9.10 -5.24 -7.19
C ARG A 47 7.62 -5.47 -6.93
N GLY A 48 6.83 -4.40 -6.88
CA GLY A 48 5.38 -4.47 -6.84
C GLY A 48 4.73 -3.17 -6.37
N TYR A 49 3.41 -3.24 -6.24
CA TYR A 49 2.55 -2.16 -5.77
C TYR A 49 1.83 -2.59 -4.50
N ALA A 50 1.62 -1.67 -3.57
CA ALA A 50 0.79 -1.89 -2.40
C ALA A 50 -0.24 -0.78 -2.31
N ALA A 51 -1.50 -1.13 -2.03
CA ALA A 51 -2.56 -0.18 -1.77
C ALA A 51 -2.94 -0.25 -0.29
N VAL A 52 -2.95 0.91 0.37
CA VAL A 52 -3.21 1.05 1.80
C VAL A 52 -4.34 2.06 1.96
N LEU A 53 -5.49 1.60 2.48
CA LEU A 53 -6.56 2.52 2.89
C LEU A 53 -6.13 3.24 4.17
N LEU A 54 -6.16 4.57 4.17
CA LEU A 54 -5.86 5.33 5.38
C LEU A 54 -6.98 5.13 6.42
N PRO A 55 -6.67 5.08 7.72
CA PRO A 55 -7.68 4.95 8.75
C PRO A 55 -8.41 6.30 8.90
N PRO A 56 -9.75 6.31 8.89
CA PRO A 56 -10.51 7.54 9.16
C PRO A 56 -10.54 7.89 10.66
N THR A 57 -10.10 6.96 11.52
CA THR A 57 -10.03 7.12 12.97
C THR A 57 -8.81 7.92 13.38
N ILE A 58 -8.99 8.84 14.33
CA ILE A 58 -7.91 9.63 14.93
C ILE A 58 -6.96 8.71 15.72
N GLY A 59 -5.67 8.99 15.62
CA GLY A 59 -4.62 8.34 16.41
C GLY A 59 -3.60 7.60 15.56
N GLU A 60 -2.69 6.91 16.25
CA GLU A 60 -1.66 6.10 15.60
C GLU A 60 -2.22 4.74 15.18
N ARG A 61 -1.96 4.35 13.94
CA ARG A 61 -2.27 3.03 13.41
C ARG A 61 -1.10 2.49 12.60
N VAL A 62 -0.84 1.21 12.79
CA VAL A 62 0.07 0.43 11.95
C VAL A 62 -0.78 -0.40 11.01
N ILE A 63 -0.58 -0.21 9.71
CA ILE A 63 -1.30 -0.92 8.65
C ILE A 63 -0.30 -1.75 7.86
N SER A 64 -0.61 -3.03 7.69
CA SER A 64 0.15 -3.95 6.84
C SER A 64 -0.66 -4.20 5.57
N ALA A 65 -0.05 -3.99 4.41
CA ALA A 65 -0.65 -4.29 3.12
C ALA A 65 0.27 -5.24 2.31
N PRO A 66 -0.30 -6.23 1.61
CA PRO A 66 0.50 -7.11 0.77
C PRO A 66 1.04 -6.35 -0.45
N LEU A 67 2.28 -6.65 -0.82
CA LEU A 67 2.88 -6.17 -2.05
C LEU A 67 2.43 -7.08 -3.20
N ILE A 68 1.77 -6.48 -4.18
CA ILE A 68 1.16 -7.14 -5.32
C ILE A 68 2.01 -6.85 -6.56
N ARG A 69 2.41 -7.90 -7.26
CA ARG A 69 3.09 -7.80 -8.55
C ARG A 69 2.16 -8.27 -9.67
N PRO A 70 1.95 -7.48 -10.74
CA PRO A 70 1.20 -7.97 -11.89
C PRO A 70 2.00 -9.09 -12.57
N ARG A 71 1.35 -10.23 -12.86
CA ARG A 71 1.95 -11.23 -13.75
C ARG A 71 1.77 -10.78 -15.21
N PRO A 72 2.81 -10.88 -16.05
CA PRO A 72 2.66 -10.64 -17.47
C PRO A 72 1.64 -11.62 -18.06
N ALA A 73 0.79 -11.14 -18.98
CA ALA A 73 -0.25 -11.96 -19.58
C ALA A 73 0.28 -13.02 -20.57
N THR A 74 1.57 -12.97 -20.94
CA THR A 74 2.15 -13.76 -22.04
C THR A 74 3.61 -14.11 -21.80
N LEU A 75 4.00 -15.36 -22.09
CA LEU A 75 5.40 -15.88 -22.00
C LEU A 75 6.39 -15.09 -22.87
N LEU A 76 5.96 -14.60 -24.03
CA LEU A 76 6.76 -13.70 -24.87
C LEU A 76 6.99 -12.34 -24.21
N GLY A 77 6.02 -11.84 -23.44
CA GLY A 77 6.14 -10.60 -22.66
C GLY A 77 7.11 -10.74 -21.49
N GLU A 78 7.17 -11.91 -20.85
CA GLU A 78 8.22 -12.24 -19.86
C GLU A 78 9.61 -12.30 -20.49
N TRP A 79 9.74 -12.93 -21.66
CA TRP A 79 11.00 -13.02 -22.38
C TRP A 79 11.50 -11.66 -22.87
N LEU A 80 10.61 -10.82 -23.42
CA LEU A 80 10.93 -9.44 -23.81
C LEU A 80 11.23 -8.54 -22.61
N ALA A 81 10.50 -8.67 -21.48
CA ALA A 81 10.79 -7.91 -20.26
C ALA A 81 12.12 -8.32 -19.61
N TRP A 82 12.46 -9.61 -19.67
CA TRP A 82 13.78 -10.12 -19.28
C TRP A 82 14.88 -9.61 -20.21
N LEU A 83 14.64 -9.61 -21.53
CA LEU A 83 15.61 -9.18 -22.55
C LEU A 83 15.84 -7.66 -22.54
N THR A 84 14.81 -6.86 -22.27
CA THR A 84 14.87 -5.38 -22.28
C THR A 84 15.05 -4.77 -20.89
N GLY A 85 14.95 -5.57 -19.83
CA GLY A 85 15.02 -5.11 -18.44
C GLY A 85 13.85 -4.23 -17.99
N ARG A 86 12.81 -4.07 -18.83
CA ARG A 86 11.64 -3.22 -18.54
C ARG A 86 10.43 -4.11 -18.32
N TYR A 87 9.99 -4.20 -17.07
CA TYR A 87 8.70 -4.82 -16.77
C TYR A 87 7.56 -3.87 -17.20
N PRO A 88 6.45 -4.40 -17.74
CA PRO A 88 5.27 -3.58 -18.00
C PRO A 88 4.77 -3.01 -16.65
N GLU A 89 4.91 -1.70 -16.49
CA GLU A 89 4.34 -0.98 -15.36
C GLU A 89 2.82 -0.90 -15.55
N LEU A 90 2.05 -0.94 -14.46
CA LEU A 90 0.61 -0.69 -14.54
C LEU A 90 0.41 0.70 -15.17
N SER A 91 -0.35 0.79 -16.27
CA SER A 91 -0.62 2.06 -16.97
C SER A 91 -1.18 3.12 -16.03
N ASP A 92 -1.93 2.71 -15.00
CA ASP A 92 -2.34 3.57 -13.89
C ASP A 92 -2.29 2.80 -12.55
N PRO A 93 -1.45 3.20 -11.58
CA PRO A 93 -1.45 2.60 -10.25
C PRO A 93 -2.76 2.87 -9.48
N LYS A 94 -3.55 3.86 -9.91
CA LYS A 94 -4.88 4.20 -9.39
C LYS A 94 -5.92 3.09 -9.65
N MET A 95 -5.69 2.21 -10.62
CA MET A 95 -6.57 1.06 -10.87
C MET A 95 -6.63 0.12 -9.65
N LEU A 96 -5.53 0.02 -8.88
CA LEU A 96 -5.48 -0.79 -7.66
C LEU A 96 -6.39 -0.25 -6.55
N ALA A 97 -6.58 1.09 -6.52
CA ALA A 97 -7.47 1.75 -5.58
C ALA A 97 -8.96 1.58 -5.95
N ASN A 98 -9.23 1.37 -7.24
CA ASN A 98 -10.58 1.22 -7.76
C ASN A 98 -10.93 -0.27 -7.84
N GLY A 99 -11.57 -0.81 -6.78
CA GLY A 99 -11.86 -2.26 -6.66
C GLY A 99 -12.60 -2.90 -7.85
N LYS A 100 -13.18 -2.10 -8.74
CA LYS A 100 -13.85 -2.51 -9.98
C LYS A 100 -12.89 -3.07 -11.05
N GLU A 101 -11.63 -2.66 -11.04
CA GLU A 101 -10.62 -3.02 -12.06
C GLU A 101 -9.66 -4.13 -11.59
N ASN A 102 -9.72 -4.48 -10.31
CA ASN A 102 -8.91 -5.54 -9.69
C ASN A 102 -9.30 -6.96 -10.11
N TYR A 103 -10.46 -7.17 -10.75
CA TYR A 103 -10.94 -8.49 -11.14
C TYR A 103 -10.15 -9.13 -12.30
N LEU A 104 -9.44 -8.33 -13.11
CA LEU A 104 -8.73 -8.80 -14.31
C LEU A 104 -7.22 -8.99 -14.11
N LEU A 105 -6.69 -8.65 -12.94
CA LEU A 105 -5.25 -8.67 -12.68
C LEU A 105 -4.84 -10.00 -12.02
N ARG A 106 -4.26 -10.92 -12.79
CA ARG A 106 -3.49 -12.04 -12.23
C ARG A 106 -2.28 -11.47 -11.50
N THR A 107 -2.31 -11.57 -10.18
CA THR A 107 -1.34 -10.94 -9.30
C THR A 107 -0.64 -11.98 -8.45
N GLU A 108 0.64 -11.74 -8.16
CA GLU A 108 1.43 -12.55 -7.25
C GLU A 108 1.82 -11.72 -6.04
N SER A 109 1.68 -12.29 -4.84
CA SER A 109 2.12 -11.62 -3.62
C SER A 109 3.64 -11.76 -3.48
N TYR A 110 4.35 -10.64 -3.45
CA TYR A 110 5.81 -10.57 -3.41
C TYR A 110 6.33 -9.97 -2.08
N GLY A 111 5.54 -10.03 -1.01
CA GLY A 111 5.90 -9.54 0.32
C GLY A 111 4.82 -8.66 0.95
N SER A 112 5.20 -7.88 1.96
CA SER A 112 4.30 -6.96 2.68
C SER A 112 4.98 -5.63 2.98
N VAL A 113 4.22 -4.54 2.88
CA VAL A 113 4.63 -3.20 3.31
C VAL A 113 3.89 -2.85 4.59
N VAL A 114 4.63 -2.38 5.59
CA VAL A 114 4.07 -1.92 6.85
C VAL A 114 4.22 -0.40 6.92
N VAL A 115 3.09 0.30 7.08
CA VAL A 115 3.03 1.75 7.21
C VAL A 115 2.53 2.10 8.60
N LYS A 116 3.32 2.88 9.33
CA LYS A 116 2.92 3.51 10.59
C LYS A 116 2.48 4.94 10.27
N MET A 117 1.26 5.29 10.63
CA MET A 117 0.68 6.61 10.35
C MET A 117 -0.10 7.12 11.56
N SER A 118 -0.12 8.45 11.70
CA SER A 118 -0.92 9.15 12.69
C SER A 118 -1.93 10.02 11.97
N MET A 119 -3.21 9.79 12.23
CA MET A 119 -4.29 10.57 11.64
C MET A 119 -4.76 11.64 12.63
N VAL A 120 -4.79 12.89 12.17
CA VAL A 120 -5.36 14.03 12.89
C VAL A 120 -6.51 14.58 12.07
N SER A 121 -7.68 14.74 12.69
CA SER A 121 -8.84 15.31 12.03
C SER A 121 -9.30 16.59 12.71
N LYS A 122 -9.75 17.55 11.90
CA LYS A 122 -10.46 18.75 12.36
C LYS A 122 -11.89 18.71 11.84
N ASP A 123 -12.84 19.10 12.68
CA ASP A 123 -14.25 19.33 12.31
C ASP A 123 -15.05 18.14 11.73
N LEU A 124 -14.48 16.94 11.53
CA LEU A 124 -15.22 15.73 11.12
C LEU A 124 -16.38 15.40 12.07
N ARG A 125 -16.22 15.67 13.37
CA ARG A 125 -17.29 15.52 14.37
C ARG A 125 -18.45 16.48 14.18
N LYS A 126 -18.18 17.72 13.72
CA LYS A 126 -19.24 18.69 13.41
C LYS A 126 -20.09 18.23 12.23
N LEU A 127 -19.51 17.43 11.34
CA LEU A 127 -20.19 16.80 10.22
C LEU A 127 -20.93 15.50 10.61
N GLY A 128 -20.91 15.12 11.89
CA GLY A 128 -21.61 13.93 12.40
C GLY A 128 -20.83 12.62 12.30
N TYR A 129 -19.54 12.65 11.94
CA TYR A 129 -18.70 11.45 11.91
C TYR A 129 -18.08 11.16 13.28
N ASP A 130 -18.23 9.93 13.76
CA ASP A 130 -17.48 9.45 14.92
C ASP A 130 -16.17 8.82 14.46
N ASN A 131 -15.07 9.45 14.85
CA ASN A 131 -13.73 9.05 14.47
C ASN A 131 -12.79 8.96 15.68
N GLN A 132 -13.33 8.87 16.89
CA GLN A 132 -12.50 8.66 18.07
C GLN A 132 -11.97 7.22 18.10
N PRO A 133 -10.74 7.00 18.60
CA PRO A 133 -10.30 5.66 18.92
C PRO A 133 -11.28 5.06 19.94
N SER A 134 -11.60 3.77 19.79
CA SER A 134 -12.43 3.07 20.76
C SER A 134 -11.80 3.20 22.13
N VAL A 135 -12.44 3.96 23.03
CA VAL A 135 -12.01 4.05 24.42
C VAL A 135 -12.19 2.65 25.00
N CYS A 136 -11.09 1.95 25.25
CA CYS A 136 -11.12 0.74 26.07
C CYS A 136 -11.57 1.17 27.47
N ARG A 137 -12.89 1.13 27.69
CA ARG A 137 -13.49 1.35 29.00
C ARG A 137 -13.10 0.16 29.87
N ASN A 138 -12.18 0.38 30.80
CA ASN A 138 -11.67 -0.56 31.79
C ASN A 138 -12.70 -1.62 32.21
N ASN A 139 -12.73 -2.76 31.49
CA ASN A 139 -13.38 -4.03 31.86
C ASN A 139 -13.24 -5.14 30.78
N CYS A 140 -12.21 -5.12 29.94
CA CYS A 140 -11.83 -6.35 29.22
C CYS A 140 -11.17 -7.29 30.25
N ARG A 141 -11.91 -8.34 30.59
CA ARG A 141 -11.67 -9.27 31.70
C ARG A 141 -10.27 -9.89 31.71
N LYS A 142 -9.83 -10.21 32.94
CA LYS A 142 -8.74 -11.14 33.28
C LYS A 142 -8.81 -12.42 32.47
#